data_AF-A0A093USS1-F1
#
_entry.id   AF-A0A093USS1-F1
#
_cell.length_a   1.000
_cell.length_b   1.000
_cell.length_c   1.000
_cell.angle_alpha   90.00
_cell.angle_beta   90.00
_cell.angle_gamma   90.00
#
_symmetry.space_group_name_H-M   'P 1'
#
loop_
_entity.id
_entity.type
_entity.pdbx_description
1 polymer ?
#
loop_
_entity_poly.entity_id
_entity_poly.type
_entity_poly.pdbx_seq_one_letter_code
_entity_poly.pdbx_strand_id
1 'polypeptide(L)'
;MNSLFNSALKQSTAIRHDLDTFAESPGTTSPALQGQISASLASFSRTIDDYAALAKSELIPEKKEKAIEREKSFRASLLDYRQQFERLRKEREETVSVTNRSELFGRRPHHAATPENPYADHALPRSSAFGNASSSSAAAGAGGLSFGAGPGTYDRETHALREQSFFAQTNTQLDEFLDRGRAVLQDLGQQRDILKNTQRRLYSVGNTLGISGDTIRRVERRAREDKWIFWGGVVVFFLFLIMFAARQSFGAFQKRAFSASARQASKVTVLGAAGGIGQPLSLLMKLNPRVSQLALYDIRGGPGVAADLSHINTNSTVTGYDPTPSGLSEALKDAEIVLIPAGVPRKPGMTRDDLFNTNASIVRDLAKATADAAPNAKILVISNPVNSTVPIVAEVFKSKGVYNPKRLFGVTTLDVVRASRFISQVKTTDPANEEVPVVGGHSGVTIVPLLSQSNHADIEGETRDALVNRIQFGGDEVVKAKDGAGSATLSMAFAGARFAESLLKAAQGVQGVIEPTFVDSPLYKDQGIDFFASRVELGPDGVKEILPVGQVNAYEEKLLEACLADLKKNIKKGVDFVAQNP
;
A
#
# COMPACT_ATOMS: atom_id res chain seq x y z
N MET A 1 40.75 -11.41 -29.38
CA MET A 1 40.84 -10.21 -28.52
C MET A 1 40.83 -8.91 -29.32
N ASN A 2 41.87 -8.56 -30.10
CA ASN A 2 41.96 -7.26 -30.81
C ASN A 2 40.77 -6.94 -31.74
N SER A 3 40.17 -7.96 -32.38
CA SER A 3 38.94 -7.82 -33.17
C SER A 3 37.77 -7.27 -32.34
N LEU A 4 37.50 -7.87 -31.19
CA LEU A 4 36.45 -7.44 -30.26
C LEU A 4 36.75 -6.06 -29.65
N PHE A 5 38.03 -5.74 -29.36
CA PHE A 5 38.41 -4.39 -28.94
C PHE A 5 38.05 -3.32 -29.99
N ASN A 6 38.38 -3.58 -31.26
CA ASN A 6 38.05 -2.68 -32.37
C ASN A 6 36.53 -2.63 -32.64
N SER A 7 35.80 -3.72 -32.41
CA SER A 7 34.33 -3.75 -32.50
C SER A 7 33.68 -2.92 -31.40
N ALA A 8 34.10 -3.12 -30.15
CA ALA A 8 33.65 -2.35 -28.98
C ALA A 8 33.94 -0.85 -29.16
N LEU A 9 35.13 -0.48 -29.65
CA LEU A 9 35.48 0.91 -29.93
C LEU A 9 34.54 1.54 -30.99
N LYS A 10 34.28 0.83 -32.11
CA LYS A 10 33.36 1.31 -33.16
C LYS A 10 31.92 1.44 -32.66
N GLN A 11 31.44 0.47 -31.89
CA GLN A 11 30.11 0.51 -31.25
C GLN A 11 30.01 1.68 -30.27
N SER A 12 31.04 1.91 -29.45
CA SER A 12 31.12 3.04 -28.52
C SER A 12 31.03 4.38 -29.25
N THR A 13 31.74 4.56 -30.38
CA THR A 13 31.64 5.79 -31.19
C THR A 13 30.28 5.95 -31.87
N ALA A 14 29.65 4.86 -32.33
CA ALA A 14 28.34 4.91 -32.96
C ALA A 14 27.22 5.22 -31.95
N ILE A 15 27.23 4.59 -30.77
CA ILE A 15 26.28 4.87 -29.68
C ILE A 15 26.39 6.33 -29.24
N ARG A 16 27.61 6.86 -29.12
CA ARG A 16 27.81 8.27 -28.80
C ARG A 16 27.22 9.20 -29.86
N HIS A 17 27.52 8.96 -31.15
CA HIS A 17 26.94 9.74 -32.25
C HIS A 17 25.40 9.69 -32.26
N ASP A 18 24.80 8.51 -32.06
CA ASP A 18 23.34 8.37 -32.01
C ASP A 18 22.73 9.08 -30.78
N LEU A 19 23.43 9.11 -29.64
CA LEU A 19 23.03 9.87 -28.45
C LEU A 19 23.15 11.38 -28.63
N ASP A 20 24.24 11.85 -29.22
CA ASP A 20 24.45 13.26 -29.55
C ASP A 20 23.36 13.72 -30.55
N THR A 21 23.06 12.92 -31.58
CA THR A 21 21.95 13.14 -32.54
C THR A 21 20.57 13.16 -31.84
N PHE A 22 20.37 12.34 -30.82
CA PHE A 22 19.13 12.34 -30.03
C PHE A 22 19.00 13.62 -29.18
N ALA A 23 20.12 14.10 -28.63
CA ALA A 23 20.16 15.30 -27.79
C ALA A 23 19.91 16.61 -28.58
N GLU A 24 20.24 16.66 -29.87
CA GLU A 24 20.03 17.84 -30.71
C GLU A 24 18.55 18.18 -30.95
N SER A 25 17.62 17.22 -30.89
CA SER A 25 16.19 17.47 -31.14
C SER A 25 15.25 16.47 -30.46
N PRO A 26 15.19 16.40 -29.11
CA PRO A 26 14.47 15.34 -28.40
C PRO A 26 12.97 15.27 -28.75
N GLY A 27 12.31 16.42 -28.89
CA GLY A 27 10.87 16.50 -29.17
C GLY A 27 10.44 15.99 -30.55
N THR A 28 11.33 16.01 -31.55
CA THR A 28 11.04 15.57 -32.93
C THR A 28 11.73 14.25 -33.30
N THR A 29 12.56 13.68 -32.41
CA THR A 29 13.29 12.45 -32.73
C THR A 29 12.35 11.28 -33.04
N SER A 30 12.63 10.57 -34.13
CA SER A 30 11.88 9.38 -34.53
C SER A 30 12.00 8.24 -33.52
N PRO A 31 10.92 7.50 -33.18
CA PRO A 31 10.98 6.28 -32.38
C PRO A 31 11.96 5.22 -32.93
N ALA A 32 12.26 5.25 -34.23
CA ALA A 32 13.25 4.36 -34.84
C ALA A 32 14.66 4.55 -34.22
N LEU A 33 15.07 5.78 -33.90
CA LEU A 33 16.38 6.03 -33.29
C LEU A 33 16.43 5.54 -31.83
N GLN A 34 15.31 5.56 -31.10
CA GLN A 34 15.23 4.93 -29.77
C GLN A 34 15.44 3.41 -29.86
N GLY A 35 14.84 2.76 -30.86
CA GLY A 35 15.06 1.33 -31.14
C GLY A 35 16.51 1.04 -31.52
N GLN A 36 17.11 1.87 -32.38
CA GLN A 36 18.51 1.76 -32.79
C GLN A 36 19.47 1.89 -31.61
N ILE A 37 19.37 2.94 -30.79
CA ILE A 37 20.23 3.13 -29.61
C ILE A 37 20.08 1.96 -28.62
N SER A 38 18.84 1.51 -28.39
CA SER A 38 18.56 0.35 -27.50
C SER A 38 19.23 -0.92 -28.01
N ALA A 39 19.16 -1.20 -29.32
CA ALA A 39 19.80 -2.36 -29.94
C ALA A 39 21.33 -2.25 -29.92
N SER A 40 21.88 -1.07 -30.19
CA SER A 40 23.32 -0.79 -30.13
C SER A 40 23.88 -0.96 -28.71
N LEU A 41 23.19 -0.45 -27.68
CA LEU A 41 23.56 -0.63 -26.27
C LEU A 41 23.53 -2.12 -25.84
N ALA A 42 22.57 -2.90 -26.33
CA ALA A 42 22.51 -4.34 -26.07
C ALA A 42 23.65 -5.10 -26.79
N SER A 43 23.97 -4.73 -28.03
CA SER A 43 25.07 -5.31 -28.82
C SER A 43 26.45 -4.99 -28.23
N PHE A 44 26.65 -3.75 -27.77
CA PHE A 44 27.87 -3.31 -27.08
C PHE A 44 28.07 -4.03 -25.75
N SER A 45 27.00 -4.23 -24.96
CA SER A 45 27.06 -5.04 -23.73
C SER A 45 27.60 -6.44 -24.00
N ARG A 46 27.03 -7.16 -24.99
CA ARG A 46 27.50 -8.51 -25.38
C ARG A 46 28.96 -8.48 -25.83
N THR A 47 29.34 -7.51 -26.66
CA THR A 47 30.71 -7.36 -27.18
C THR A 47 31.72 -7.10 -26.05
N ILE A 48 31.33 -6.39 -24.98
CA ILE A 48 32.14 -6.21 -23.77
C ILE A 48 32.25 -7.52 -22.97
N ASP A 49 31.17 -8.28 -22.83
CA ASP A 49 31.19 -9.54 -22.08
C ASP A 49 31.99 -10.64 -22.82
N ASP A 50 31.93 -10.70 -24.15
CA ASP A 50 32.80 -11.53 -24.99
C ASP A 50 34.29 -11.10 -24.87
N TYR A 51 34.55 -9.78 -24.83
CA TYR A 51 35.89 -9.25 -24.63
C TYR A 51 36.43 -9.60 -23.23
N ALA A 52 35.58 -9.52 -22.20
CA ALA A 52 35.89 -9.90 -20.82
C ALA A 52 36.21 -11.40 -20.67
N ALA A 53 35.50 -12.26 -21.38
CA ALA A 53 35.78 -13.69 -21.43
C ALA A 53 37.20 -13.95 -21.96
N LEU A 54 37.57 -13.33 -23.08
CA LEU A 54 38.93 -13.46 -23.65
C LEU A 54 40.01 -12.79 -22.79
N ALA A 55 39.70 -11.68 -22.10
CA ALA A 55 40.63 -11.03 -21.17
C ALA A 55 40.99 -11.96 -20.00
N LYS A 56 40.02 -12.72 -19.49
CA LYS A 56 40.24 -13.70 -18.40
C LYS A 56 41.08 -14.90 -18.83
N SER A 57 40.97 -15.34 -20.09
CA SER A 57 41.75 -16.46 -20.65
C SER A 57 43.13 -16.07 -21.20
N GLU A 58 43.50 -14.78 -21.20
CA GLU A 58 44.84 -14.35 -21.60
C GLU A 58 45.91 -14.91 -20.64
N LEU A 59 47.01 -15.38 -21.23
CA LEU A 59 48.12 -16.06 -20.55
C LEU A 59 49.30 -15.11 -20.26
N ILE A 60 49.46 -14.05 -21.06
CA ILE A 60 50.56 -13.09 -20.90
C ILE A 60 50.13 -12.01 -19.88
N PRO A 61 50.75 -11.89 -18.69
CA PRO A 61 50.26 -11.05 -17.59
C PRO A 61 50.05 -9.59 -17.98
N GLU A 62 51.01 -8.95 -18.65
CA GLU A 62 50.87 -7.56 -19.09
C GLU A 62 49.71 -7.33 -20.07
N LYS A 63 49.43 -8.30 -20.94
CA LYS A 63 48.32 -8.20 -21.91
C LYS A 63 46.99 -8.39 -21.21
N LYS A 64 46.94 -9.29 -20.22
CA LYS A 64 45.78 -9.54 -19.37
C LYS A 64 45.39 -8.31 -18.56
N GLU A 65 46.35 -7.67 -17.91
CA GLU A 65 46.15 -6.43 -17.16
C GLU A 65 45.62 -5.30 -18.07
N LYS A 66 46.30 -5.04 -19.19
CA LYS A 66 45.88 -4.05 -20.20
C LYS A 66 44.50 -4.38 -20.81
N ALA A 67 44.10 -5.65 -20.88
CA ALA A 67 42.76 -6.04 -21.33
C ALA A 67 41.68 -5.81 -20.26
N ILE A 68 41.98 -6.08 -18.98
CA ILE A 68 41.06 -5.83 -17.85
C ILE A 68 40.84 -4.32 -17.66
N GLU A 69 41.87 -3.49 -17.84
CA GLU A 69 41.73 -2.03 -17.82
C GLU A 69 40.82 -1.52 -18.95
N ARG A 70 40.96 -2.08 -20.15
CA ARG A 70 40.07 -1.78 -21.30
C ARG A 70 38.63 -2.24 -21.07
N GLU A 71 38.42 -3.42 -20.47
CA GLU A 71 37.09 -3.89 -20.06
C GLU A 71 36.45 -2.89 -19.07
N LYS A 72 37.18 -2.48 -18.05
CA LYS A 72 36.73 -1.50 -17.04
C LYS A 72 36.35 -0.17 -17.69
N SER A 73 37.13 0.31 -18.66
CA SER A 73 36.83 1.52 -19.43
C SER A 73 35.52 1.38 -20.23
N PHE A 74 35.37 0.31 -21.02
CA PHE A 74 34.14 0.10 -21.80
C PHE A 74 32.89 -0.11 -20.92
N ARG A 75 33.01 -0.78 -19.76
CA ARG A 75 31.89 -0.89 -18.80
C ARG A 75 31.49 0.45 -18.21
N ALA A 76 32.43 1.37 -18.00
CA ALA A 76 32.12 2.74 -17.57
C ALA A 76 31.38 3.50 -18.69
N SER A 77 31.85 3.44 -19.94
CA SER A 77 31.17 4.06 -21.08
C SER A 77 29.76 3.50 -21.31
N LEU A 78 29.56 2.18 -21.21
CA LEU A 78 28.24 1.55 -21.33
C LEU A 78 27.24 2.07 -20.26
N LEU A 79 27.73 2.32 -19.03
CA LEU A 79 26.91 2.83 -17.94
C LEU A 79 26.53 4.31 -18.16
N ASP A 80 27.49 5.13 -18.59
CA ASP A 80 27.29 6.54 -18.97
C ASP A 80 26.27 6.66 -20.12
N TYR A 81 26.46 5.92 -21.21
CA TYR A 81 25.54 5.92 -22.35
C TYR A 81 24.11 5.48 -21.99
N ARG A 82 23.94 4.53 -21.06
CA ARG A 82 22.61 4.16 -20.55
C ARG A 82 21.96 5.28 -19.73
N GLN A 83 22.74 6.01 -18.91
CA GLN A 83 22.22 7.13 -18.13
C GLN A 83 21.83 8.32 -19.02
N GLN A 84 22.65 8.62 -20.03
CA GLN A 84 22.34 9.64 -21.03
C GLN A 84 21.07 9.27 -21.83
N PHE A 85 20.94 8.02 -22.30
CA PHE A 85 19.77 7.58 -23.05
C PHE A 85 18.46 7.70 -22.25
N GLU A 86 18.42 7.22 -21.00
CA GLU A 86 17.20 7.29 -20.18
C GLU A 86 16.87 8.74 -19.77
N ARG A 87 17.86 9.61 -19.54
CA ARG A 87 17.62 11.05 -19.37
C ARG A 87 16.95 11.65 -20.61
N LEU A 88 17.56 11.47 -21.78
CA LEU A 88 17.08 12.06 -23.03
C LEU A 88 15.70 11.52 -23.44
N ARG A 89 15.45 10.23 -23.19
CA ARG A 89 14.15 9.59 -23.36
C ARG A 89 13.06 10.27 -22.52
N LYS A 90 13.34 10.55 -21.24
CA LYS A 90 12.42 11.25 -20.34
C LYS A 90 12.21 12.71 -20.77
N GLU A 91 13.28 13.39 -21.18
CA GLU A 91 13.24 14.78 -21.67
C GLU A 91 12.36 14.90 -22.94
N ARG A 92 12.41 13.92 -23.84
CA ARG A 92 11.47 13.76 -24.96
C ARG A 92 10.03 13.51 -24.49
N GLU A 93 9.81 12.62 -23.52
CA GLU A 93 8.47 12.29 -23.03
C GLU A 93 7.79 13.50 -22.35
N GLU A 94 8.53 14.27 -21.57
CA GLU A 94 8.08 15.54 -20.99
C GLU A 94 7.79 16.58 -22.09
N THR A 95 8.67 16.71 -23.10
CA THR A 95 8.45 17.61 -24.24
C THR A 95 7.20 17.25 -25.05
N VAL A 96 7.02 15.97 -25.40
CA VAL A 96 5.84 15.49 -26.14
C VAL A 96 4.56 15.64 -25.31
N SER A 97 4.62 15.41 -24.00
CA SER A 97 3.49 15.66 -23.09
C SER A 97 3.10 17.15 -23.06
N VAL A 98 4.08 18.06 -23.02
CA VAL A 98 3.85 19.51 -23.11
C VAL A 98 3.27 19.91 -24.47
N THR A 99 3.77 19.37 -25.59
CA THR A 99 3.22 19.64 -26.93
C THR A 99 1.80 19.11 -27.07
N ASN A 100 1.53 17.86 -26.71
CA ASN A 100 0.17 17.29 -26.78
C ASN A 100 -0.81 18.09 -25.90
N ARG A 101 -0.35 18.55 -24.72
CA ARG A 101 -1.12 19.43 -23.83
C ARG A 101 -1.37 20.80 -24.46
N SER A 102 -0.39 21.39 -25.14
CA SER A 102 -0.54 22.68 -25.81
C SER A 102 -1.43 22.60 -27.06
N GLU A 103 -1.46 21.47 -27.77
CA GLU A 103 -2.43 21.24 -28.85
C GLU A 103 -3.86 21.08 -28.33
N LEU A 104 -4.04 20.32 -27.24
CA LEU A 104 -5.33 20.12 -26.57
C LEU A 104 -5.94 21.43 -26.04
N PHE A 105 -5.13 22.34 -25.51
CA PHE A 105 -5.60 23.66 -25.03
C PHE A 105 -5.53 24.76 -26.08
N GLY A 106 -4.72 24.62 -27.14
CA GLY A 106 -4.49 25.65 -28.16
C GLY A 106 -5.57 25.75 -29.24
N ARG A 107 -6.37 24.70 -29.46
CA ARG A 107 -7.48 24.75 -30.44
C ARG A 107 -8.78 25.31 -29.85
N ARG A 108 -8.81 26.63 -29.63
CA ARG A 108 -10.05 27.45 -29.61
C ARG A 108 -9.75 28.95 -29.83
N PRO A 109 -9.75 29.43 -31.08
CA PRO A 109 -10.14 30.81 -31.37
C PRO A 109 -11.57 31.07 -30.86
N HIS A 110 -11.94 32.34 -30.65
CA HIS A 110 -13.29 32.70 -30.22
C HIS A 110 -14.37 32.31 -31.26
N HIS A 111 -15.63 32.24 -30.79
CA HIS A 111 -16.86 31.94 -31.53
C HIS A 111 -17.15 30.47 -31.89
N ALA A 112 -17.57 29.69 -30.88
CA ALA A 112 -18.80 28.87 -30.96
C ALA A 112 -19.22 28.43 -29.55
N ALA A 113 -20.51 28.56 -29.23
CA ALA A 113 -21.07 27.91 -28.04
C ALA A 113 -21.38 26.44 -28.36
N THR A 114 -20.95 25.51 -27.50
CA THR A 114 -21.41 24.11 -27.50
C THR A 114 -22.21 23.86 -26.23
N PRO A 115 -23.37 23.17 -26.25
CA PRO A 115 -24.32 23.22 -25.14
C PRO A 115 -23.94 22.28 -23.98
N GLU A 116 -24.21 22.70 -22.74
CA GLU A 116 -24.01 21.88 -21.53
C GLU A 116 -25.14 20.85 -21.28
N ASN A 117 -25.87 20.42 -22.32
CA ASN A 117 -26.97 19.46 -22.15
C ASN A 117 -27.06 18.48 -23.34
N PRO A 118 -26.82 17.16 -23.13
CA PRO A 118 -26.97 16.13 -24.16
C PRO A 118 -28.41 15.89 -24.67
N TYR A 119 -29.43 16.46 -24.01
CA TYR A 119 -30.85 16.23 -24.28
C TYR A 119 -31.59 17.47 -24.83
N ALA A 120 -30.87 18.45 -25.38
CA ALA A 120 -31.46 19.71 -25.83
C ALA A 120 -32.32 19.60 -27.12
N ASP A 121 -32.13 18.56 -27.94
CA ASP A 121 -32.77 18.43 -29.26
C ASP A 121 -33.99 17.50 -29.28
N HIS A 122 -35.17 18.06 -29.02
CA HIS A 122 -36.47 17.46 -29.36
C HIS A 122 -37.36 18.44 -30.15
N ALA A 123 -36.81 19.02 -31.21
CA ALA A 123 -37.56 19.78 -32.21
C ALA A 123 -38.42 18.86 -33.10
N LEU A 124 -39.67 18.59 -32.68
CA LEU A 124 -40.65 17.89 -33.52
C LEU A 124 -41.10 18.79 -34.70
N PRO A 125 -41.23 18.24 -35.93
CA PRO A 125 -41.55 19.04 -37.10
C PRO A 125 -43.03 19.48 -37.14
N ARG A 126 -43.26 20.79 -37.11
CA ARG A 126 -44.52 21.45 -37.49
C ARG A 126 -44.19 22.75 -38.23
N SER A 127 -44.82 23.13 -39.34
CA SER A 127 -45.56 22.36 -40.36
C SER A 127 -45.67 23.26 -41.61
N SER A 128 -45.98 22.68 -42.77
CA SER A 128 -45.96 23.40 -44.06
C SER A 128 -47.09 24.42 -44.27
N ALA A 129 -46.74 25.55 -44.89
CA ALA A 129 -47.56 26.40 -45.76
C ALA A 129 -48.79 27.16 -45.18
N PHE A 130 -49.09 28.29 -45.82
CA PHE A 130 -50.21 29.23 -45.58
C PHE A 130 -50.13 30.07 -44.29
N GLY A 131 -49.60 31.29 -44.43
CA GLY A 131 -49.67 32.39 -43.47
C GLY A 131 -49.23 33.68 -44.19
N ASN A 132 -49.96 34.79 -44.02
CA ASN A 132 -49.86 35.95 -44.94
C ASN A 132 -48.96 37.08 -44.41
N ALA A 133 -48.50 37.96 -45.29
CA ALA A 133 -47.50 39.00 -44.99
C ALA A 133 -48.08 40.43 -44.90
N SER A 134 -47.39 41.32 -44.17
CA SER A 134 -47.51 42.77 -44.27
C SER A 134 -46.28 43.54 -43.76
N SER A 135 -46.13 44.77 -44.27
CA SER A 135 -45.32 45.93 -43.85
C SER A 135 -44.97 46.09 -42.36
N SER A 136 -43.95 46.84 -41.91
CA SER A 136 -42.76 47.55 -42.49
C SER A 136 -41.96 48.14 -41.27
N SER A 137 -41.01 49.09 -41.29
CA SER A 137 -40.32 49.96 -42.27
C SER A 137 -39.02 50.50 -41.61
N ALA A 138 -38.07 51.07 -42.37
CA ALA A 138 -36.80 51.59 -41.82
C ALA A 138 -36.78 53.12 -41.61
N ALA A 139 -36.15 53.60 -40.52
CA ALA A 139 -35.54 54.94 -40.38
C ALA A 139 -34.61 55.02 -39.14
N ALA A 140 -33.68 55.97 -39.13
CA ALA A 140 -32.68 56.16 -38.06
C ALA A 140 -33.15 57.12 -36.94
N GLY A 141 -32.46 57.10 -35.79
CA GLY A 141 -32.63 58.06 -34.69
C GLY A 141 -31.48 57.96 -33.67
N ALA A 142 -30.90 59.08 -33.28
CA ALA A 142 -29.65 59.13 -32.50
C ALA A 142 -29.84 59.41 -31.00
N GLY A 143 -28.84 59.03 -30.20
CA GLY A 143 -28.28 59.95 -29.19
C GLY A 143 -28.67 59.77 -27.72
N GLY A 144 -27.86 58.98 -27.00
CA GLY A 144 -27.38 59.33 -25.65
C GLY A 144 -28.30 59.11 -24.43
N LEU A 145 -27.80 58.32 -23.46
CA LEU A 145 -27.18 58.87 -22.24
C LEU A 145 -26.49 57.74 -21.45
N SER A 146 -25.57 58.10 -20.56
CA SER A 146 -24.85 57.16 -19.69
C SER A 146 -25.23 57.38 -18.23
N PHE A 147 -25.55 56.30 -17.52
CA PHE A 147 -25.40 56.20 -16.06
C PHE A 147 -24.86 54.81 -15.73
N GLY A 148 -23.77 54.76 -14.96
CA GLY A 148 -23.06 53.52 -14.67
C GLY A 148 -23.61 52.77 -13.45
N ALA A 149 -23.64 51.44 -13.55
CA ALA A 149 -23.80 50.52 -12.43
C ALA A 149 -22.69 49.44 -12.52
N GLY A 150 -22.15 49.00 -11.38
CA GLY A 150 -20.99 48.11 -11.33
C GLY A 150 -21.31 46.63 -11.62
N PRO A 151 -20.30 45.83 -11.97
CA PRO A 151 -20.47 44.40 -12.23
C PRO A 151 -20.73 43.63 -10.91
N GLY A 152 -21.98 43.24 -10.67
CA GLY A 152 -22.35 42.43 -9.51
C GLY A 152 -23.84 42.10 -9.31
N THR A 153 -24.74 42.62 -10.16
CA THR A 153 -26.20 42.39 -10.05
C THR A 153 -26.74 41.31 -11.00
N TYR A 154 -26.17 41.17 -12.20
CA TYR A 154 -26.68 40.25 -13.24
C TYR A 154 -26.62 38.75 -12.86
N ASP A 155 -25.63 38.34 -12.06
CA ASP A 155 -25.43 36.93 -11.72
C ASP A 155 -26.47 36.40 -10.73
N ARG A 156 -27.05 37.25 -9.87
CA ARG A 156 -27.96 36.81 -8.81
C ARG A 156 -29.38 36.50 -9.33
N GLU A 157 -29.92 37.34 -10.21
CA GLU A 157 -31.23 37.09 -10.83
C GLU A 157 -31.19 35.87 -11.77
N THR A 158 -30.11 35.74 -12.55
CA THR A 158 -29.93 34.61 -13.47
C THR A 158 -29.72 33.28 -12.74
N HIS A 159 -29.14 33.26 -11.53
CA HIS A 159 -29.09 32.07 -10.69
C HIS A 159 -30.46 31.71 -10.10
N ALA A 160 -31.20 32.69 -9.57
CA ALA A 160 -32.53 32.47 -8.98
C ALA A 160 -33.54 31.92 -10.00
N LEU A 161 -33.54 32.43 -11.24
CA LEU A 161 -34.36 31.91 -12.33
C LEU A 161 -33.97 30.47 -12.73
N ARG A 162 -32.68 30.10 -12.59
CA ARG A 162 -32.17 28.75 -12.86
C ARG A 162 -32.58 27.76 -11.77
N GLU A 163 -32.56 28.16 -10.50
CA GLU A 163 -33.10 27.37 -9.40
C GLU A 163 -34.62 27.19 -9.52
N GLN A 164 -35.37 28.26 -9.81
CA GLN A 164 -36.83 28.19 -9.92
C GLN A 164 -37.28 27.26 -11.06
N SER A 165 -36.58 27.27 -12.20
CA SER A 165 -36.83 26.34 -13.31
C SER A 165 -36.40 24.90 -13.01
N PHE A 166 -35.30 24.70 -12.27
CA PHE A 166 -34.90 23.37 -11.76
C PHE A 166 -35.93 22.77 -10.79
N PHE A 167 -36.46 23.56 -9.84
CA PHE A 167 -37.53 23.10 -8.94
C PHE A 167 -38.83 22.75 -9.69
N ALA A 168 -39.20 23.53 -10.72
CA ALA A 168 -40.38 23.22 -11.54
C ALA A 168 -40.24 21.90 -12.33
N GLN A 169 -39.05 21.63 -12.86
CA GLN A 169 -38.73 20.35 -13.53
C GLN A 169 -38.66 19.17 -12.56
N THR A 170 -38.16 19.39 -11.33
CA THR A 170 -38.07 18.35 -10.31
C THR A 170 -39.45 17.92 -9.82
N ASN A 171 -40.35 18.88 -9.57
CA ASN A 171 -41.72 18.58 -9.16
C ASN A 171 -42.49 17.79 -10.23
N THR A 172 -42.37 18.16 -11.51
CA THR A 172 -43.06 17.45 -12.60
C THR A 172 -42.56 16.01 -12.80
N GLN A 173 -41.28 15.72 -12.53
CA GLN A 173 -40.79 14.33 -12.48
C GLN A 173 -41.33 13.55 -11.27
N LEU A 174 -41.43 14.18 -10.10
CA LEU A 174 -41.99 13.54 -8.89
C LEU A 174 -43.47 13.18 -9.08
N ASP A 175 -44.27 14.06 -9.69
CA ASP A 175 -45.67 13.78 -10.03
C ASP A 175 -45.78 12.60 -11.02
N GLU A 176 -44.90 12.51 -12.03
CA GLU A 176 -44.89 11.37 -12.96
C GLU A 176 -44.57 10.04 -12.24
N PHE A 177 -43.61 10.04 -11.30
CA PHE A 177 -43.33 8.86 -10.48
C PHE A 177 -44.51 8.48 -9.57
N LEU A 178 -45.23 9.45 -9.01
CA LEU A 178 -46.41 9.20 -8.18
C LEU A 178 -47.58 8.61 -9.00
N ASP A 179 -47.84 9.11 -10.21
CA ASP A 179 -48.90 8.59 -11.07
C ASP A 179 -48.55 7.21 -11.67
N ARG A 180 -47.28 6.95 -12.01
CA ARG A 180 -46.82 5.58 -12.32
C ARG A 180 -47.03 4.64 -11.12
N GLY A 181 -46.78 5.10 -9.90
CA GLY A 181 -47.06 4.33 -8.68
C GLY A 181 -48.55 4.04 -8.46
N ARG A 182 -49.42 5.03 -8.71
CA ARG A 182 -50.89 4.86 -8.66
C ARG A 182 -51.39 3.86 -9.70
N ALA A 183 -50.87 3.90 -10.93
CA ALA A 183 -51.26 2.98 -11.99
C ALA A 183 -50.99 1.51 -11.62
N VAL A 184 -49.81 1.21 -11.04
CA VAL A 184 -49.46 -0.14 -10.58
C VAL A 184 -50.38 -0.62 -9.44
N LEU A 185 -50.72 0.26 -8.49
CA LEU A 185 -51.68 -0.06 -7.43
C LEU A 185 -53.10 -0.29 -7.95
N GLN A 186 -53.50 0.42 -9.01
CA GLN A 186 -54.80 0.25 -9.66
C GLN A 186 -54.89 -1.09 -10.42
N ASP A 187 -53.83 -1.52 -11.11
CA ASP A 187 -53.78 -2.84 -11.78
C ASP A 187 -53.89 -4.00 -10.76
N LEU A 188 -53.13 -3.94 -9.67
CA LEU A 188 -53.26 -4.90 -8.56
C LEU A 188 -54.68 -4.93 -7.96
N GLY A 189 -55.36 -3.78 -7.94
CA GLY A 189 -56.78 -3.68 -7.60
C GLY A 189 -57.69 -4.43 -8.58
N GLN A 190 -57.44 -4.31 -9.88
CA GLN A 190 -58.20 -5.02 -10.92
C GLN A 190 -57.95 -6.53 -10.88
N GLN A 191 -56.71 -6.98 -10.73
CA GLN A 191 -56.37 -8.42 -10.61
C GLN A 191 -57.12 -9.08 -9.44
N ARG A 192 -57.22 -8.40 -8.29
CA ARG A 192 -57.98 -8.87 -7.12
C ARG A 192 -59.47 -9.08 -7.43
N ASP A 193 -60.07 -8.19 -8.22
CA ASP A 193 -61.51 -8.24 -8.49
C ASP A 193 -61.86 -9.14 -9.68
N ILE A 194 -60.91 -9.38 -10.60
CA ILE A 194 -60.92 -10.52 -11.54
C ILE A 194 -60.97 -11.84 -10.76
N LEU A 195 -60.07 -12.03 -9.78
CA LEU A 195 -60.03 -13.25 -8.94
C LEU A 195 -61.36 -13.51 -8.20
N LYS A 196 -61.99 -12.47 -7.65
CA LYS A 196 -63.34 -12.59 -7.02
C LYS A 196 -64.41 -13.03 -8.01
N ASN A 197 -64.37 -12.54 -9.25
CA ASN A 197 -65.33 -12.94 -10.28
C ASN A 197 -65.09 -14.37 -10.79
N THR A 198 -63.84 -14.83 -10.85
CA THR A 198 -63.49 -16.25 -11.08
C THR A 198 -63.99 -17.14 -9.94
N GLN A 199 -63.84 -16.71 -8.67
CA GLN A 199 -64.37 -17.43 -7.51
C GLN A 199 -65.91 -17.55 -7.56
N ARG A 200 -66.62 -16.47 -7.93
CA ARG A 200 -68.09 -16.50 -8.14
C ARG A 200 -68.50 -17.49 -9.24
N ARG A 201 -67.76 -17.53 -10.36
CA ARG A 201 -68.01 -18.50 -11.45
C ARG A 201 -67.83 -19.95 -10.98
N LEU A 202 -66.80 -20.24 -10.19
CA LEU A 202 -66.60 -21.58 -9.60
C LEU A 202 -67.76 -21.98 -8.68
N TYR A 203 -68.28 -21.07 -7.85
CA TYR A 203 -69.47 -21.34 -7.03
C TYR A 203 -70.73 -21.60 -7.89
N SER A 204 -70.95 -20.87 -8.99
CA SER A 204 -72.09 -21.16 -9.88
C SER A 204 -71.99 -22.53 -10.55
N VAL A 205 -70.79 -22.94 -10.98
CA VAL A 205 -70.57 -24.28 -11.59
C VAL A 205 -70.77 -25.40 -10.56
N GLY A 206 -70.36 -25.19 -9.30
CA GLY A 206 -70.61 -26.14 -8.20
C GLY A 206 -72.09 -26.41 -7.94
N ASN A 207 -72.95 -25.40 -8.05
CA ASN A 207 -74.40 -25.58 -7.93
C ASN A 207 -75.01 -26.33 -9.12
N THR A 208 -74.50 -26.17 -10.35
CA THR A 208 -74.98 -26.93 -11.53
C THR A 208 -74.62 -28.42 -11.47
N LEU A 209 -73.61 -28.79 -10.68
CA LEU A 209 -73.13 -30.17 -10.51
C LEU A 209 -73.76 -30.93 -9.32
N GLY A 210 -74.84 -30.42 -8.74
CA GLY A 210 -75.66 -31.16 -7.75
C GLY A 210 -74.99 -31.41 -6.39
N ILE A 211 -73.96 -30.63 -6.03
CA ILE A 211 -73.23 -30.82 -4.77
C ILE A 211 -74.08 -30.32 -3.59
N SER A 212 -74.63 -31.26 -2.80
CA SER A 212 -75.44 -30.95 -1.61
C SER A 212 -74.69 -30.09 -0.57
N GLY A 213 -75.42 -29.20 0.10
CA GLY A 213 -74.88 -28.18 1.01
C GLY A 213 -74.07 -28.73 2.21
N ASP A 214 -74.31 -29.98 2.62
CA ASP A 214 -73.54 -30.63 3.70
C ASP A 214 -72.12 -31.05 3.27
N THR A 215 -71.82 -31.03 1.97
CA THR A 215 -70.44 -31.12 1.46
C THR A 215 -69.74 -29.77 1.58
N ILE A 216 -70.43 -28.67 1.23
CA ILE A 216 -69.90 -27.31 1.32
C ILE A 216 -69.59 -26.94 2.78
N ARG A 217 -70.50 -27.22 3.72
CA ARG A 217 -70.27 -27.03 5.17
C ARG A 217 -69.08 -27.84 5.71
N ARG A 218 -68.83 -29.04 5.17
CA ARG A 218 -67.63 -29.84 5.53
C ARG A 218 -66.34 -29.21 5.03
N VAL A 219 -66.34 -28.55 3.87
CA VAL A 219 -65.19 -27.79 3.36
C VAL A 219 -64.98 -26.50 4.16
N GLU A 220 -66.03 -25.74 4.48
CA GLU A 220 -65.93 -24.53 5.33
C GLU A 220 -65.46 -24.81 6.76
N ARG A 221 -65.66 -26.04 7.26
CA ARG A 221 -65.12 -26.47 8.54
C ARG A 221 -63.62 -26.71 8.46
N ARG A 222 -63.14 -27.52 7.49
CA ARG A 222 -61.69 -27.73 7.27
C ARG A 222 -60.98 -26.40 6.98
N ALA A 223 -61.53 -25.55 6.12
CA ALA A 223 -60.96 -24.23 5.81
C ALA A 223 -60.95 -23.24 6.99
N ARG A 224 -61.60 -23.57 8.12
CA ARG A 224 -61.41 -22.88 9.42
C ARG A 224 -60.35 -23.56 10.28
N GLU A 225 -60.38 -24.89 10.37
CA GLU A 225 -59.37 -25.70 11.07
C GLU A 225 -57.96 -25.43 10.50
N ASP A 226 -57.80 -25.42 9.17
CA ASP A 226 -56.57 -25.06 8.45
C ASP A 226 -56.14 -23.61 8.70
N LYS A 227 -57.08 -22.66 8.87
CA LYS A 227 -56.75 -21.27 9.23
C LYS A 227 -56.22 -21.14 10.66
N TRP A 228 -56.72 -21.96 11.60
CA TRP A 228 -56.17 -22.04 12.94
C TRP A 228 -54.79 -22.71 12.96
N ILE A 229 -54.57 -23.74 12.14
CA ILE A 229 -53.24 -24.35 11.95
C ILE A 229 -52.26 -23.33 11.33
N PHE A 230 -52.68 -22.59 10.30
CA PHE A 230 -51.86 -21.55 9.68
C PHE A 230 -51.52 -20.42 10.67
N TRP A 231 -52.50 -19.87 11.40
CA TRP A 231 -52.23 -18.84 12.41
C TRP A 231 -51.43 -19.37 13.59
N GLY A 232 -51.62 -20.62 14.01
CA GLY A 232 -50.75 -21.29 14.98
C GLY A 232 -49.31 -21.39 14.48
N GLY A 233 -49.11 -21.78 13.21
CA GLY A 233 -47.81 -21.80 12.54
C GLY A 233 -47.17 -20.42 12.43
N VAL A 234 -47.95 -19.38 12.12
CA VAL A 234 -47.48 -17.98 12.11
C VAL A 234 -47.09 -17.52 13.51
N VAL A 235 -47.87 -17.84 14.55
CA VAL A 235 -47.52 -17.53 15.95
C VAL A 235 -46.27 -18.29 16.39
N VAL A 236 -46.12 -19.57 16.05
CA VAL A 236 -44.90 -20.34 16.34
C VAL A 236 -43.70 -19.78 15.56
N PHE A 237 -43.87 -19.36 14.31
CA PHE A 237 -42.82 -18.73 13.51
C PHE A 237 -42.41 -17.37 14.09
N PHE A 238 -43.36 -16.52 14.51
CA PHE A 238 -43.06 -15.26 15.19
C PHE A 238 -42.49 -15.48 16.59
N LEU A 239 -42.91 -16.49 17.35
CA LEU A 239 -42.26 -16.86 18.61
C LEU A 239 -40.83 -17.38 18.38
N PHE A 240 -40.58 -18.13 17.31
CA PHE A 240 -39.24 -18.57 16.94
C PHE A 240 -38.37 -17.40 16.47
N LEU A 241 -38.91 -16.47 15.68
CA LEU A 241 -38.23 -15.21 15.32
C LEU A 241 -37.98 -14.33 16.56
N ILE A 242 -38.94 -14.21 17.48
CA ILE A 242 -38.76 -13.46 18.74
C ILE A 242 -37.74 -14.17 19.63
N MET A 243 -37.71 -15.51 19.68
CA MET A 243 -36.70 -16.24 20.46
C MET A 243 -35.31 -16.16 19.81
N PHE A 244 -35.22 -16.17 18.47
CA PHE A 244 -33.97 -15.97 17.73
C PHE A 244 -33.47 -14.53 17.85
N ALA A 245 -34.36 -13.54 17.72
CA ALA A 245 -34.08 -12.14 17.94
C ALA A 245 -33.77 -11.84 19.41
N ALA A 246 -34.37 -12.54 20.38
CA ALA A 246 -34.01 -12.47 21.79
C ALA A 246 -32.65 -13.11 22.06
N ARG A 247 -32.31 -14.22 21.39
CA ARG A 247 -30.98 -14.84 21.46
C ARG A 247 -29.90 -13.92 20.86
N GLN A 248 -30.21 -13.21 19.78
CA GLN A 248 -29.39 -12.11 19.26
C GLN A 248 -29.39 -10.89 20.20
N SER A 249 -30.50 -10.56 20.86
CA SER A 249 -30.64 -9.36 21.70
C SER A 249 -30.00 -9.49 23.07
N PHE A 250 -30.04 -10.66 23.72
CA PHE A 250 -29.18 -10.93 24.88
C PHE A 250 -27.70 -10.89 24.48
N GLY A 251 -27.37 -11.39 23.29
CA GLY A 251 -26.06 -11.20 22.66
C GLY A 251 -25.73 -9.75 22.24
N ALA A 252 -26.70 -8.83 22.22
CA ALA A 252 -26.53 -7.43 21.85
C ALA A 252 -26.56 -6.48 23.06
N PHE A 253 -27.31 -6.80 24.12
CA PHE A 253 -27.42 -5.98 25.32
C PHE A 253 -26.14 -6.02 26.15
N GLN A 254 -25.49 -7.19 26.25
CA GLN A 254 -24.11 -7.27 26.77
C GLN A 254 -23.08 -6.60 25.83
N LYS A 255 -23.36 -6.45 24.53
CA LYS A 255 -22.46 -5.77 23.56
C LYS A 255 -22.70 -4.27 23.42
N ARG A 256 -23.71 -3.69 24.08
CA ARG A 256 -23.95 -2.23 24.12
C ARG A 256 -23.57 -1.59 25.47
N ALA A 257 -23.11 -2.38 26.44
CA ALA A 257 -22.55 -1.91 27.71
C ALA A 257 -21.01 -1.76 27.70
N PHE A 258 -20.33 -2.17 26.63
CA PHE A 258 -18.91 -1.81 26.41
C PHE A 258 -18.81 -0.55 25.55
N SER A 259 -18.23 0.51 26.11
CA SER A 259 -17.85 1.69 25.33
C SER A 259 -16.64 1.36 24.45
N ALA A 260 -16.91 0.90 23.23
CA ALA A 260 -15.88 0.66 22.21
C ALA A 260 -15.30 1.97 21.61
N SER A 261 -15.81 3.13 22.01
CA SER A 261 -15.55 4.43 21.38
C SER A 261 -14.20 5.09 21.71
N ALA A 262 -13.28 4.38 22.38
CA ALA A 262 -12.03 4.96 22.92
C ALA A 262 -10.76 4.11 22.69
N ARG A 263 -10.82 3.00 21.93
CA ARG A 263 -9.65 2.11 21.69
C ARG A 263 -9.32 1.82 20.23
N GLN A 264 -9.98 2.49 19.29
CA GLN A 264 -9.90 2.18 17.85
C GLN A 264 -9.23 3.30 17.02
N ALA A 265 -8.35 4.07 17.66
CA ALA A 265 -7.76 5.30 17.11
C ALA A 265 -6.23 5.28 17.10
N SER A 266 -5.62 4.24 16.54
CA SER A 266 -4.16 4.11 16.44
C SER A 266 -3.59 4.97 15.29
N LYS A 267 -2.83 6.02 15.62
CA LYS A 267 -1.99 6.76 14.65
C LYS A 267 -0.69 5.99 14.42
N VAL A 268 -0.41 5.67 13.16
CA VAL A 268 0.84 5.04 12.71
C VAL A 268 1.61 6.00 11.82
N THR A 269 2.89 6.21 12.11
CA THR A 269 3.78 7.06 11.32
C THR A 269 4.84 6.22 10.63
N VAL A 270 5.08 6.46 9.33
CA VAL A 270 6.14 5.80 8.55
C VAL A 270 7.18 6.85 8.14
N LEU A 271 8.42 6.67 8.61
CA LEU A 271 9.56 7.53 8.29
C LEU A 271 10.41 6.87 7.19
N GLY A 272 10.49 7.53 6.02
CA GLY A 272 11.02 6.92 4.79
C GLY A 272 9.90 6.30 3.93
N ALA A 273 8.71 6.88 3.95
CA ALA A 273 7.49 6.36 3.33
C ALA A 273 7.53 6.26 1.80
N ALA A 274 8.39 7.03 1.11
CA ALA A 274 8.54 6.96 -0.34
C ALA A 274 9.66 6.00 -0.79
N GLY A 275 10.44 5.46 0.15
CA GLY A 275 11.44 4.43 -0.12
C GLY A 275 10.83 3.09 -0.57
N GLY A 276 11.65 2.21 -1.15
CA GLY A 276 11.22 0.92 -1.72
C GLY A 276 10.63 -0.09 -0.72
N ILE A 277 10.87 0.08 0.59
CA ILE A 277 10.13 -0.61 1.66
C ILE A 277 8.94 0.25 2.12
N GLY A 278 9.13 1.57 2.22
CA GLY A 278 8.14 2.53 2.71
C GLY A 278 6.81 2.50 1.96
N GLN A 279 6.82 2.50 0.63
CA GLN A 279 5.58 2.52 -0.16
C GLN A 279 4.72 1.26 0.07
N PRO A 280 5.22 0.01 -0.14
CA PRO A 280 4.43 -1.19 0.13
C PRO A 280 4.12 -1.38 1.62
N LEU A 281 4.94 -0.89 2.55
CA LEU A 281 4.63 -0.90 3.99
C LEU A 281 3.46 0.03 4.30
N SER A 282 3.44 1.23 3.72
CA SER A 282 2.38 2.22 3.87
C SER A 282 1.06 1.72 3.27
N LEU A 283 1.12 1.02 2.13
CA LEU A 283 -0.03 0.30 1.56
C LEU A 283 -0.61 -0.72 2.54
N LEU A 284 0.22 -1.57 3.14
CA LEU A 284 -0.23 -2.57 4.11
C LEU A 284 -0.77 -1.95 5.41
N MET A 285 -0.27 -0.78 5.83
CA MET A 285 -0.85 -0.02 6.95
C MET A 285 -2.17 0.67 6.58
N LYS A 286 -2.32 1.19 5.35
CA LYS A 286 -3.59 1.73 4.83
C LYS A 286 -4.68 0.65 4.73
N LEU A 287 -4.30 -0.59 4.43
CA LEU A 287 -5.21 -1.74 4.42
C LEU A 287 -5.55 -2.29 5.81
N ASN A 288 -4.85 -1.89 6.89
CA ASN A 288 -5.07 -2.42 8.23
C ASN A 288 -6.25 -1.72 8.95
N PRO A 289 -7.31 -2.44 9.35
CA PRO A 289 -8.50 -1.86 10.01
C PRO A 289 -8.28 -1.39 11.46
N ARG A 290 -7.09 -1.59 12.04
CA ARG A 290 -6.69 -1.05 13.35
C ARG A 290 -6.06 0.34 13.27
N VAL A 291 -5.53 0.72 12.11
CA VAL A 291 -4.98 2.05 11.88
C VAL A 291 -6.14 3.02 11.64
N SER A 292 -6.14 4.16 12.32
CA SER A 292 -7.11 5.24 12.09
C SER A 292 -6.50 6.41 11.32
N GLN A 293 -5.21 6.68 11.53
CA GLN A 293 -4.45 7.74 10.87
C GLN A 293 -3.10 7.18 10.44
N LEU A 294 -2.74 7.39 9.17
CA LEU A 294 -1.45 7.00 8.59
C LEU A 294 -0.66 8.24 8.18
N ALA A 295 0.38 8.56 8.96
CA ALA A 295 1.27 9.70 8.75
C ALA A 295 2.49 9.27 7.93
N LEU A 296 2.73 9.88 6.78
CA LEU A 296 3.78 9.48 5.84
C LEU A 296 4.82 10.60 5.70
N TYR A 297 6.03 10.36 6.18
CA TYR A 297 7.16 11.28 6.05
C TYR A 297 8.25 10.67 5.17
N ASP A 298 8.81 11.48 4.27
CA ASP A 298 10.01 11.15 3.52
C ASP A 298 10.75 12.46 3.15
N ILE A 299 12.06 12.40 2.94
CA ILE A 299 12.83 13.53 2.40
C ILE A 299 12.43 13.88 0.96
N ARG A 300 11.71 12.99 0.26
CA ARG A 300 11.10 13.27 -1.05
C ARG A 300 9.80 12.50 -1.26
N GLY A 301 8.72 13.20 -1.61
CA GLY A 301 7.52 12.61 -2.18
C GLY A 301 6.47 12.06 -1.20
N GLY A 302 6.64 12.24 0.11
CA GLY A 302 5.65 11.86 1.13
C GLY A 302 4.21 12.29 0.81
N PRO A 303 3.95 13.58 0.44
CA PRO A 303 2.62 14.04 0.01
C PRO A 303 2.05 13.31 -1.22
N GLY A 304 2.89 12.91 -2.18
CA GLY A 304 2.47 12.19 -3.38
C GLY A 304 2.06 10.74 -3.08
N VAL A 305 2.83 10.04 -2.25
CA VAL A 305 2.50 8.67 -1.80
C VAL A 305 1.24 8.68 -0.92
N ALA A 306 1.04 9.72 -0.11
CA ALA A 306 -0.18 9.90 0.66
C ALA A 306 -1.42 10.16 -0.21
N ALA A 307 -1.29 10.98 -1.27
CA ALA A 307 -2.38 11.23 -2.21
C ALA A 307 -2.83 9.93 -2.91
N ASP A 308 -1.89 9.13 -3.43
CA ASP A 308 -2.17 7.82 -4.02
C ASP A 308 -2.91 6.88 -3.04
N LEU A 309 -2.32 6.68 -1.84
CA LEU A 309 -2.92 5.81 -0.80
C LEU A 309 -4.24 6.35 -0.24
N SER A 310 -4.54 7.65 -0.36
CA SER A 310 -5.80 8.24 0.10
C SER A 310 -7.01 7.75 -0.70
N HIS A 311 -6.83 7.34 -1.95
CA HIS A 311 -7.89 6.81 -2.80
C HIS A 311 -8.36 5.40 -2.39
N ILE A 312 -7.59 4.69 -1.55
CA ILE A 312 -7.94 3.34 -1.11
C ILE A 312 -9.10 3.40 -0.12
N ASN A 313 -10.16 2.63 -0.41
CA ASN A 313 -11.47 2.64 0.24
C ASN A 313 -11.52 1.97 1.63
N THR A 314 -10.59 2.33 2.51
CA THR A 314 -10.55 1.94 3.93
C THR A 314 -10.69 3.15 4.84
N ASN A 315 -11.19 2.94 6.07
CA ASN A 315 -11.56 4.00 7.00
C ASN A 315 -10.41 4.89 7.50
N SER A 316 -9.16 4.48 7.35
CA SER A 316 -8.00 5.23 7.83
C SER A 316 -7.72 6.49 6.99
N THR A 317 -7.51 7.63 7.64
CA THR A 317 -7.01 8.82 6.95
C THR A 317 -5.53 8.64 6.61
N VAL A 318 -5.08 9.26 5.53
CA VAL A 318 -3.66 9.30 5.13
C VAL A 318 -3.24 10.75 5.03
N THR A 319 -2.06 11.10 5.54
CA THR A 319 -1.49 12.45 5.41
C THR A 319 -0.01 12.33 5.14
N GLY A 320 0.44 12.98 4.06
CA GLY A 320 1.84 13.02 3.67
C GLY A 320 2.43 14.36 4.03
N TYR A 321 3.61 14.35 4.65
CA TYR A 321 4.22 15.51 5.26
C TYR A 321 5.43 15.96 4.44
N ASP A 322 5.60 17.28 4.34
CA ASP A 322 6.73 17.89 3.63
C ASP A 322 8.08 17.58 4.29
N PRO A 323 9.19 17.59 3.53
CA PRO A 323 10.54 17.26 4.00
C PRO A 323 11.17 18.41 4.81
N THR A 324 10.47 18.88 5.85
CA THR A 324 10.87 19.98 6.73
C THR A 324 10.87 19.52 8.19
N PRO A 325 11.60 20.21 9.11
CA PRO A 325 11.58 19.87 10.53
C PRO A 325 10.19 19.94 11.16
N SER A 326 9.35 20.89 10.73
CA SER A 326 7.95 21.00 11.17
C SER A 326 7.07 19.90 10.58
N GLY A 327 7.26 19.54 9.30
CA GLY A 327 6.58 18.41 8.67
C GLY A 327 6.88 17.08 9.36
N LEU A 328 8.14 16.83 9.71
CA LEU A 328 8.56 15.67 10.51
C LEU A 328 7.92 15.68 11.91
N SER A 329 7.90 16.84 12.59
CA SER A 329 7.30 16.97 13.92
C SER A 329 5.79 16.68 13.94
N GLU A 330 5.02 17.25 13.01
CA GLU A 330 3.56 17.01 12.93
C GLU A 330 3.22 15.61 12.39
N ALA A 331 4.11 14.99 11.60
CA ALA A 331 3.99 13.57 11.26
C ALA A 331 4.08 12.68 12.51
N LEU A 332 5.04 12.98 13.40
CA LEU A 332 5.34 12.21 14.61
C LEU A 332 4.35 12.44 15.76
N LYS A 333 3.91 13.68 15.96
CA LYS A 333 2.99 14.11 17.01
C LYS A 333 1.80 13.16 17.19
N ASP A 334 1.52 12.75 18.43
CA ASP A 334 0.47 11.81 18.81
C ASP A 334 0.55 10.41 18.14
N ALA A 335 1.68 10.02 17.55
CA ALA A 335 1.86 8.68 16.98
C ALA A 335 1.92 7.61 18.07
N GLU A 336 1.13 6.55 17.92
CA GLU A 336 1.19 5.38 18.78
C GLU A 336 2.30 4.42 18.35
N ILE A 337 2.53 4.32 17.02
CA ILE A 337 3.56 3.48 16.40
C ILE A 337 4.35 4.32 15.39
N VAL A 338 5.68 4.22 15.44
CA VAL A 338 6.61 4.85 14.48
C VAL A 338 7.44 3.77 13.80
N LEU A 339 7.15 3.52 12.52
CA LEU A 339 7.90 2.62 11.64
C LEU A 339 9.06 3.39 10.99
N ILE A 340 10.28 2.87 11.09
CA ILE A 340 11.47 3.48 10.48
C ILE A 340 12.08 2.52 9.43
N PRO A 341 11.53 2.46 8.20
CA PRO A 341 12.19 1.86 7.03
C PRO A 341 13.23 2.77 6.36
N ALA A 342 13.35 4.04 6.77
CA ALA A 342 14.29 5.01 6.19
C ALA A 342 15.74 4.49 6.13
N GLY A 343 16.39 4.66 4.99
CA GLY A 343 17.77 4.27 4.77
C GLY A 343 18.12 4.28 3.29
N VAL A 344 19.41 4.31 2.98
CA VAL A 344 19.91 4.30 1.60
C VAL A 344 20.23 2.85 1.21
N PRO A 345 19.77 2.34 0.05
CA PRO A 345 20.21 1.04 -0.46
C PRO A 345 21.69 1.13 -0.88
N ARG A 346 22.45 0.04 -0.72
CA ARG A 346 23.88 0.02 -1.07
C ARG A 346 24.07 0.39 -2.55
N LYS A 347 24.81 1.46 -2.81
CA LYS A 347 25.16 1.91 -4.16
C LYS A 347 26.48 1.26 -4.63
N PRO A 348 26.72 1.12 -5.95
CA PRO A 348 28.04 0.80 -6.49
C PRO A 348 29.12 1.74 -5.94
N GLY A 349 30.29 1.21 -5.61
CA GLY A 349 31.39 1.94 -4.97
C GLY A 349 31.27 2.14 -3.45
N MET A 350 30.09 1.96 -2.85
CA MET A 350 29.87 2.17 -1.42
C MET A 350 30.44 0.99 -0.58
N THR A 351 31.28 1.30 0.42
CA THR A 351 31.78 0.31 1.38
C THR A 351 30.68 -0.11 2.38
N ARG A 352 30.97 -1.10 3.23
CA ARG A 352 30.07 -1.48 4.33
C ARG A 352 29.99 -0.38 5.39
N ASP A 353 31.06 0.38 5.59
CA ASP A 353 31.13 1.43 6.62
C ASP A 353 30.50 2.74 6.17
N ASP A 354 30.62 3.13 4.90
CA ASP A 354 29.88 4.28 4.34
C ASP A 354 28.37 4.09 4.46
N LEU A 355 27.90 2.88 4.14
CA LEU A 355 26.50 2.49 4.24
C LEU A 355 26.02 2.51 5.70
N PHE A 356 26.84 2.01 6.63
CA PHE A 356 26.57 2.11 8.06
C PHE A 356 26.48 3.58 8.51
N ASN A 357 27.50 4.40 8.25
CA ASN A 357 27.54 5.80 8.69
C ASN A 357 26.37 6.62 8.11
N THR A 358 25.99 6.36 6.86
CA THR A 358 24.83 6.98 6.20
C THR A 358 23.53 6.64 6.93
N ASN A 359 23.26 5.35 7.13
CA ASN A 359 22.00 4.92 7.76
C ASN A 359 21.98 5.21 9.27
N ALA A 360 23.13 5.17 9.95
CA ALA A 360 23.30 5.55 11.35
C ALA A 360 22.95 7.03 11.58
N SER A 361 23.40 7.93 10.69
CA SER A 361 23.03 9.35 10.72
C SER A 361 21.53 9.54 10.53
N ILE A 362 20.94 8.91 9.51
CA ILE A 362 19.50 8.97 9.23
C ILE A 362 18.68 8.48 10.42
N VAL A 363 19.05 7.33 11.02
CA VAL A 363 18.35 6.78 12.18
C VAL A 363 18.50 7.67 13.41
N ARG A 364 19.70 8.20 13.69
CA ARG A 364 19.93 9.14 14.80
C ARG A 364 19.03 10.37 14.67
N ASP A 365 18.96 10.98 13.49
CA ASP A 365 18.26 12.25 13.32
C ASP A 365 16.72 12.07 13.31
N LEU A 366 16.23 10.96 12.77
CA LEU A 366 14.82 10.56 12.91
C LEU A 366 14.47 10.17 14.36
N ALA A 367 15.38 9.51 15.09
CA ALA A 367 15.22 9.21 16.51
C ALA A 367 15.21 10.48 17.37
N LYS A 368 16.05 11.48 17.06
CA LYS A 368 16.03 12.78 17.74
C LYS A 368 14.66 13.44 17.62
N ALA A 369 14.11 13.52 16.42
CA ALA A 369 12.77 14.09 16.21
C ALA A 369 11.67 13.25 16.88
N THR A 370 11.77 11.91 16.83
CA THR A 370 10.81 11.00 17.50
C THR A 370 10.82 11.18 19.01
N ALA A 371 11.99 11.37 19.63
CA ALA A 371 12.13 11.65 21.05
C ALA A 371 11.55 13.02 21.48
N ASP A 372 11.56 14.02 20.60
CA ASP A 372 10.97 15.35 20.88
C ASP A 372 9.44 15.34 20.70
N ALA A 373 8.96 14.83 19.55
CA ALA A 373 7.56 14.94 19.15
C ALA A 373 6.67 13.76 19.56
N ALA A 374 7.28 12.59 19.84
CA ALA A 374 6.56 11.34 20.12
C ALA A 374 7.31 10.40 21.10
N PRO A 375 7.84 10.87 22.24
CA PRO A 375 8.65 10.04 23.15
C PRO A 375 7.92 8.81 23.70
N ASN A 376 6.59 8.81 23.67
CA ASN A 376 5.75 7.70 24.13
C ASN A 376 5.48 6.62 23.06
N ALA A 377 5.84 6.83 21.79
CA ALA A 377 5.52 5.93 20.70
C ALA A 377 6.22 4.56 20.81
N LYS A 378 5.62 3.54 20.19
CA LYS A 378 6.24 2.22 19.96
C LYS A 378 7.07 2.31 18.67
N ILE A 379 8.40 2.18 18.76
CA ILE A 379 9.35 2.46 17.67
C ILE A 379 9.83 1.16 17.04
N LEU A 380 9.62 1.02 15.74
CA LEU A 380 9.89 -0.19 14.95
C LEU A 380 11.00 0.11 13.94
N VAL A 381 12.24 -0.24 14.29
CA VAL A 381 13.42 -0.01 13.47
C VAL A 381 13.55 -1.12 12.42
N ILE A 382 13.44 -0.73 11.15
CA ILE A 382 13.66 -1.56 9.95
C ILE A 382 14.95 -1.13 9.22
N SER A 383 15.40 0.10 9.44
CA SER A 383 16.67 0.66 8.98
C SER A 383 17.86 -0.25 9.30
N ASN A 384 18.53 -0.74 8.26
CA ASN A 384 19.64 -1.66 8.41
C ASN A 384 21.01 -0.92 8.56
N PRO A 385 21.96 -1.44 9.37
CA PRO A 385 21.90 -2.74 10.07
C PRO A 385 21.21 -2.67 11.45
N VAL A 386 20.14 -3.47 11.63
CA VAL A 386 19.29 -3.44 12.85
C VAL A 386 20.08 -3.65 14.14
N ASN A 387 21.08 -4.53 14.12
CA ASN A 387 21.99 -4.83 15.25
C ASN A 387 22.75 -3.61 15.80
N SER A 388 22.82 -2.50 15.05
CA SER A 388 23.48 -1.26 15.46
C SER A 388 22.53 -0.06 15.45
N THR A 389 21.53 -0.03 14.56
CA THR A 389 20.57 1.08 14.48
C THR A 389 19.58 1.10 15.66
N VAL A 390 19.22 -0.06 16.23
CA VAL A 390 18.44 -0.11 17.48
C VAL A 390 19.22 0.50 18.67
N PRO A 391 20.48 0.10 18.95
CA PRO A 391 21.34 0.81 19.90
C PRO A 391 21.43 2.33 19.65
N ILE A 392 21.54 2.77 18.40
CA ILE A 392 21.54 4.21 18.06
C ILE A 392 20.26 4.92 18.53
N VAL A 393 19.08 4.33 18.28
CA VAL A 393 17.81 4.89 18.79
C VAL A 393 17.81 4.90 20.32
N ALA A 394 18.30 3.83 20.96
CA ALA A 394 18.34 3.75 22.43
C ALA A 394 19.21 4.84 23.05
N GLU A 395 20.43 5.06 22.56
CA GLU A 395 21.32 6.10 23.09
C GLU A 395 20.80 7.52 22.84
N VAL A 396 20.15 7.77 21.69
CA VAL A 396 19.48 9.06 21.41
C VAL A 396 18.29 9.32 22.34
N PHE A 397 17.55 8.27 22.72
CA PHE A 397 16.45 8.40 23.69
C PHE A 397 16.98 8.52 25.14
N LYS A 398 18.11 7.89 25.46
CA LYS A 398 18.78 8.01 26.77
C LYS A 398 19.36 9.41 26.98
N SER A 399 20.04 9.98 25.98
CA SER A 399 20.59 11.34 26.05
C SER A 399 19.52 12.42 26.18
N LYS A 400 18.27 12.13 25.75
CA LYS A 400 17.08 12.97 25.94
C LYS A 400 16.24 12.63 27.17
N GLY A 401 16.64 11.65 27.98
CA GLY A 401 15.94 11.27 29.22
C GLY A 401 14.57 10.60 29.03
N VAL A 402 14.22 10.18 27.82
CA VAL A 402 12.90 9.62 27.45
C VAL A 402 12.94 8.13 27.10
N TYR A 403 14.07 7.45 27.35
CA TYR A 403 14.22 6.04 27.00
C TYR A 403 13.33 5.10 27.82
N ASN A 404 12.48 4.36 27.12
CA ASN A 404 11.71 3.24 27.66
C ASN A 404 12.07 1.96 26.88
N PRO A 405 12.79 1.00 27.47
CA PRO A 405 13.19 -0.23 26.78
C PRO A 405 12.00 -1.07 26.31
N LYS A 406 10.81 -0.89 26.92
CA LYS A 406 9.59 -1.61 26.51
C LYS A 406 9.01 -1.13 25.18
N ARG A 407 9.47 -0.01 24.62
CA ARG A 407 8.86 0.62 23.43
C ARG A 407 9.79 0.73 22.22
N LEU A 408 10.99 0.16 22.28
CA LEU A 408 11.93 0.13 21.17
C LEU A 408 12.13 -1.30 20.65
N PHE A 409 11.88 -1.50 19.35
CA PHE A 409 11.87 -2.80 18.69
C PHE A 409 12.68 -2.79 17.39
N GLY A 410 13.62 -3.72 17.25
CA GLY A 410 14.19 -4.09 15.95
C GLY A 410 13.33 -5.16 15.28
N VAL A 411 12.94 -4.91 14.02
CA VAL A 411 12.01 -5.78 13.28
C VAL A 411 12.77 -6.94 12.61
N THR A 412 12.97 -8.03 13.35
CA THR A 412 13.61 -9.27 12.85
C THR A 412 12.63 -10.24 12.18
N THR A 413 11.34 -9.89 12.13
CA THR A 413 10.23 -10.75 11.67
C THR A 413 10.42 -11.31 10.24
N LEU A 414 11.23 -10.67 9.39
CA LEU A 414 11.54 -11.19 8.05
C LEU A 414 12.32 -12.52 8.12
N ASP A 415 13.12 -12.75 9.15
CA ASP A 415 13.92 -13.98 9.26
C ASP A 415 13.06 -15.15 9.76
N VAL A 416 12.05 -14.87 10.58
CA VAL A 416 10.98 -15.83 10.92
C VAL A 416 10.20 -16.20 9.66
N VAL A 417 9.78 -15.20 8.86
CA VAL A 417 9.07 -15.42 7.58
C VAL A 417 9.93 -16.21 6.58
N ARG A 418 11.25 -16.00 6.54
CA ARG A 418 12.19 -16.84 5.78
C ARG A 418 12.25 -18.25 6.32
N ALA A 419 12.42 -18.44 7.62
CA ALA A 419 12.55 -19.74 8.26
C ALA A 419 11.29 -20.60 8.04
N SER A 420 10.10 -20.07 8.37
CA SER A 420 8.80 -20.70 8.09
C SER A 420 8.63 -21.05 6.61
N ARG A 421 9.10 -20.20 5.68
CA ARG A 421 9.03 -20.50 4.25
C ARG A 421 10.01 -21.57 3.80
N PHE A 422 11.26 -21.53 4.25
CA PHE A 422 12.30 -22.45 3.79
C PHE A 422 12.15 -23.84 4.41
N ILE A 423 11.71 -23.94 5.67
CA ILE A 423 11.39 -25.24 6.29
C ILE A 423 10.20 -25.92 5.58
N SER A 424 9.18 -25.13 5.21
CA SER A 424 8.05 -25.56 4.37
C SER A 424 8.48 -26.10 3.00
N GLN A 425 9.53 -25.54 2.39
CA GLN A 425 10.06 -26.05 1.11
C GLN A 425 10.82 -27.38 1.27
N VAL A 426 11.44 -27.62 2.43
CA VAL A 426 12.10 -28.92 2.73
C VAL A 426 11.07 -29.99 3.07
N LYS A 427 10.03 -29.64 3.82
CA LYS A 427 9.03 -30.59 4.36
C LYS A 427 7.75 -30.72 3.53
N THR A 428 7.60 -29.92 2.47
CA THR A 428 6.39 -29.87 1.61
C THR A 428 5.11 -29.56 2.40
N THR A 429 5.20 -28.62 3.33
CA THR A 429 4.10 -28.16 4.20
C THR A 429 3.66 -26.73 3.85
N ASP A 430 2.50 -26.32 4.37
CA ASP A 430 2.01 -24.93 4.25
C ASP A 430 2.81 -24.00 5.18
N PRO A 431 3.55 -23.00 4.65
CA PRO A 431 4.38 -22.10 5.47
C PRO A 431 3.58 -21.20 6.41
N ALA A 432 2.25 -21.12 6.27
CA ALA A 432 1.39 -20.40 7.22
C ALA A 432 1.27 -21.12 8.58
N ASN A 433 1.54 -22.43 8.63
CA ASN A 433 1.46 -23.26 9.84
C ASN A 433 2.84 -23.61 10.44
N GLU A 434 3.93 -23.10 9.85
CA GLU A 434 5.28 -23.38 10.31
C GLU A 434 5.78 -22.33 11.31
N GLU A 435 5.98 -22.73 12.57
CA GLU A 435 6.65 -21.92 13.58
C GLU A 435 8.12 -22.34 13.69
N VAL A 436 9.04 -21.41 13.46
CA VAL A 436 10.47 -21.56 13.72
C VAL A 436 10.93 -20.36 14.54
N PRO A 437 11.29 -20.53 15.82
CA PRO A 437 11.87 -19.45 16.61
C PRO A 437 13.21 -19.01 16.01
N VAL A 438 13.38 -17.70 15.82
CA VAL A 438 14.65 -17.11 15.36
C VAL A 438 15.12 -16.09 16.39
N VAL A 439 16.36 -16.25 16.86
CA VAL A 439 16.96 -15.47 17.95
C VAL A 439 18.28 -14.82 17.53
N GLY A 440 18.88 -14.00 18.40
CA GLY A 440 20.16 -13.34 18.14
C GLY A 440 20.04 -11.92 17.60
N GLY A 441 20.18 -11.75 16.29
CA GLY A 441 20.16 -10.48 15.57
C GLY A 441 19.62 -10.63 14.13
N HIS A 442 19.96 -9.68 13.25
CA HIS A 442 19.41 -9.53 11.90
C HIS A 442 20.50 -9.43 10.80
N SER A 443 21.66 -10.05 11.00
CA SER A 443 22.77 -9.95 10.03
C SER A 443 23.63 -11.22 10.01
N GLY A 444 23.56 -11.99 8.92
CA GLY A 444 24.40 -13.17 8.69
C GLY A 444 24.37 -14.15 9.86
N VAL A 445 25.55 -14.48 10.39
CA VAL A 445 25.71 -15.42 11.52
C VAL A 445 25.03 -14.98 12.83
N THR A 446 24.60 -13.72 12.96
CA THR A 446 23.81 -13.30 14.12
C THR A 446 22.35 -13.77 14.06
N ILE A 447 21.86 -14.23 12.90
CA ILE A 447 20.52 -14.81 12.76
C ILE A 447 20.61 -16.29 13.18
N VAL A 448 19.96 -16.66 14.28
CA VAL A 448 20.02 -18.02 14.84
C VAL A 448 18.63 -18.67 14.79
N PRO A 449 18.31 -19.46 13.75
CA PRO A 449 17.07 -20.25 13.72
C PRO A 449 17.19 -21.48 14.61
N LEU A 450 16.28 -21.62 15.57
CA LEU A 450 16.20 -22.74 16.51
C LEU A 450 15.32 -23.84 15.91
N LEU A 451 15.90 -24.62 14.99
CA LEU A 451 15.21 -25.70 14.29
C LEU A 451 14.79 -26.82 15.25
N SER A 452 15.51 -27.04 16.35
CA SER A 452 15.12 -27.97 17.43
C SER A 452 13.81 -27.59 18.14
N GLN A 453 13.40 -26.32 18.07
CA GLN A 453 12.16 -25.80 18.62
C GLN A 453 11.06 -25.62 17.56
N SER A 454 11.27 -26.12 16.35
CA SER A 454 10.25 -26.13 15.29
C SER A 454 9.40 -27.40 15.32
N ASN A 455 8.35 -27.44 14.49
CA ASN A 455 7.59 -28.67 14.20
C ASN A 455 8.44 -29.82 13.62
N HIS A 456 9.68 -29.54 13.21
CA HIS A 456 10.56 -30.43 12.45
C HIS A 456 11.96 -30.53 13.06
N ALA A 457 12.03 -30.83 14.36
CA ALA A 457 13.28 -31.03 15.10
C ALA A 457 14.15 -32.21 14.59
N ASP A 458 13.63 -33.02 13.65
CA ASP A 458 14.33 -34.10 12.93
C ASP A 458 15.21 -33.60 11.76
N ILE A 459 15.24 -32.30 11.47
CA ILE A 459 16.10 -31.74 10.41
C ILE A 459 17.56 -31.68 10.89
N GLU A 460 18.35 -32.65 10.45
CA GLU A 460 19.78 -32.79 10.76
C GLU A 460 20.68 -32.73 9.50
N GLY A 461 22.00 -32.88 9.71
CA GLY A 461 23.01 -33.04 8.65
C GLY A 461 23.09 -31.89 7.65
N GLU A 462 23.45 -32.21 6.41
CA GLU A 462 23.60 -31.25 5.32
C GLU A 462 22.31 -30.45 5.05
N THR A 463 21.14 -31.08 5.22
CA THR A 463 19.82 -30.43 5.06
C THR A 463 19.63 -29.30 6.07
N ARG A 464 19.98 -29.54 7.34
CA ARG A 464 20.00 -28.50 8.38
C ARG A 464 20.98 -27.40 8.03
N ASP A 465 22.21 -27.75 7.66
CA ASP A 465 23.28 -26.78 7.45
C ASP A 465 22.99 -25.87 6.24
N ALA A 466 22.42 -26.43 5.16
CA ALA A 466 21.93 -25.67 4.01
C ALA A 466 20.72 -24.77 4.37
N LEU A 467 19.77 -25.26 5.18
CA LEU A 467 18.61 -24.49 5.63
C LEU A 467 19.03 -23.30 6.51
N VAL A 468 19.90 -23.53 7.49
CA VAL A 468 20.45 -22.50 8.39
C VAL A 468 21.20 -21.44 7.59
N ASN A 469 22.10 -21.86 6.68
CA ASN A 469 22.83 -20.94 5.81
C ASN A 469 21.87 -20.09 4.96
N ARG A 470 20.83 -20.70 4.37
CA ARG A 470 19.86 -19.97 3.55
C ARG A 470 19.00 -18.99 4.38
N ILE A 471 18.69 -19.29 5.64
CA ILE A 471 18.03 -18.34 6.55
C ILE A 471 18.96 -17.15 6.82
N GLN A 472 20.21 -17.41 7.23
CA GLN A 472 21.21 -16.38 7.56
C GLN A 472 21.58 -15.46 6.37
N PHE A 473 21.69 -16.02 5.17
CA PHE A 473 22.12 -15.31 3.96
C PHE A 473 20.99 -15.07 2.94
N GLY A 474 19.73 -15.27 3.35
CA GLY A 474 18.53 -14.98 2.54
C GLY A 474 18.31 -13.48 2.25
N GLY A 475 19.16 -12.60 2.76
CA GLY A 475 19.32 -11.22 2.28
C GLY A 475 20.14 -11.14 1.00
N ASP A 476 21.29 -11.81 0.98
CA ASP A 476 22.22 -11.84 -0.15
C ASP A 476 21.66 -12.63 -1.35
N GLU A 477 20.85 -13.67 -1.11
CA GLU A 477 20.07 -14.35 -2.15
C GLU A 477 19.23 -13.35 -2.97
N VAL A 478 18.53 -12.42 -2.29
CA VAL A 478 17.68 -11.41 -2.93
C VAL A 478 18.50 -10.28 -3.57
N VAL A 479 19.60 -9.85 -2.95
CA VAL A 479 20.49 -8.85 -3.56
C VAL A 479 21.13 -9.37 -4.85
N LYS A 480 21.55 -10.65 -4.86
CA LYS A 480 22.06 -11.33 -6.05
C LYS A 480 20.99 -11.50 -7.13
N ALA A 481 19.77 -11.92 -6.76
CA ALA A 481 18.65 -12.07 -7.69
C ALA A 481 18.10 -10.74 -8.26
N LYS A 482 18.53 -9.59 -7.70
CA LYS A 482 18.26 -8.23 -8.21
C LYS A 482 19.46 -7.60 -8.95
N ASP A 483 20.48 -8.37 -9.30
CA ASP A 483 21.74 -7.88 -9.90
C ASP A 483 22.39 -6.72 -9.11
N GLY A 484 22.22 -6.71 -7.78
CA GLY A 484 22.70 -5.64 -6.90
C GLY A 484 21.83 -4.38 -6.85
N ALA A 485 20.71 -4.30 -7.60
CA ALA A 485 19.78 -3.16 -7.64
C ALA A 485 18.87 -3.04 -6.39
N GLY A 486 19.44 -3.29 -5.20
CA GLY A 486 18.76 -3.21 -3.91
C GLY A 486 18.48 -4.56 -3.25
N SER A 487 17.96 -4.52 -2.03
CA SER A 487 17.70 -5.67 -1.15
C SER A 487 16.21 -6.08 -1.16
N ALA A 488 15.81 -6.94 -0.22
CA ALA A 488 14.40 -7.28 0.00
C ALA A 488 13.55 -6.03 0.29
N THR A 489 12.48 -5.85 -0.49
CA THR A 489 11.55 -4.70 -0.39
C THR A 489 10.15 -5.16 0.01
N LEU A 490 9.48 -5.90 -0.87
CA LEU A 490 8.10 -6.36 -0.67
C LEU A 490 7.94 -7.28 0.55
N SER A 491 8.84 -8.25 0.72
CA SER A 491 8.82 -9.17 1.87
C SER A 491 9.19 -8.48 3.18
N MET A 492 10.06 -7.46 3.16
CA MET A 492 10.38 -6.65 4.34
C MET A 492 9.19 -5.76 4.74
N ALA A 493 8.48 -5.19 3.76
CA ALA A 493 7.23 -4.46 4.02
C ALA A 493 6.15 -5.37 4.64
N PHE A 494 5.98 -6.60 4.13
CA PHE A 494 5.11 -7.60 4.73
C PHE A 494 5.52 -7.93 6.18
N ALA A 495 6.81 -8.18 6.44
CA ALA A 495 7.31 -8.49 7.78
C ALA A 495 7.13 -7.33 8.77
N GLY A 496 7.40 -6.09 8.35
CA GLY A 496 7.15 -4.89 9.15
C GLY A 496 5.66 -4.66 9.41
N ALA A 497 4.80 -4.93 8.42
CA ALA A 497 3.35 -4.82 8.57
C ALA A 497 2.78 -5.90 9.52
N ARG A 498 3.29 -7.14 9.48
CA ARG A 498 2.94 -8.20 10.44
C ARG A 498 3.28 -7.77 11.86
N PHE A 499 4.51 -7.30 12.10
CA PHE A 499 4.95 -6.90 13.43
C PHE A 499 4.16 -5.69 13.97
N ALA A 500 3.85 -4.72 13.10
CA ALA A 500 2.97 -3.61 13.45
C ALA A 500 1.54 -4.07 13.80
N GLU A 501 0.93 -5.00 13.05
CA GLU A 501 -0.38 -5.57 13.40
C GLU A 501 -0.34 -6.34 14.73
N SER A 502 0.75 -7.04 15.03
CA SER A 502 0.94 -7.70 16.33
C SER A 502 1.02 -6.68 17.48
N LEU A 503 1.73 -5.56 17.31
CA LEU A 503 1.70 -4.47 18.30
C LEU A 503 0.33 -3.76 18.39
N LEU A 504 -0.40 -3.58 17.29
CA LEU A 504 -1.75 -2.99 17.29
C LEU A 504 -2.79 -3.90 17.96
N LYS A 505 -2.67 -5.23 17.82
CA LYS A 505 -3.46 -6.21 18.59
C LYS A 505 -3.19 -6.07 20.09
N ALA A 506 -1.91 -6.03 20.48
CA ALA A 506 -1.49 -5.91 21.87
C ALA A 506 -1.93 -4.57 22.51
N ALA A 507 -1.77 -3.46 21.79
CA ALA A 507 -2.28 -2.13 22.13
C ALA A 507 -3.78 -2.14 22.49
N GLN A 508 -4.57 -2.82 21.66
CA GLN A 508 -6.03 -2.87 21.82
C GLN A 508 -6.47 -3.87 22.93
N GLY A 509 -5.55 -4.69 23.43
CA GLY A 509 -5.70 -5.54 24.62
C GLY A 509 -5.69 -7.04 24.38
N VAL A 510 -5.42 -7.50 23.16
CA VAL A 510 -5.26 -8.93 22.86
C VAL A 510 -4.08 -9.50 23.66
N GLN A 511 -4.31 -10.60 24.38
CA GLN A 511 -3.29 -11.29 25.19
C GLN A 511 -2.62 -12.41 24.39
N GLY A 512 -1.43 -12.85 24.80
CA GLY A 512 -0.72 -13.95 24.15
C GLY A 512 -0.19 -13.62 22.76
N VAL A 513 -0.01 -12.33 22.45
CA VAL A 513 0.60 -11.91 21.18
C VAL A 513 2.11 -12.01 21.34
N ILE A 514 2.70 -13.08 20.80
CA ILE A 514 4.14 -13.35 20.88
C ILE A 514 4.76 -13.19 19.48
N GLU A 515 5.83 -12.40 19.38
CA GLU A 515 6.63 -12.24 18.16
C GLU A 515 8.12 -12.20 18.51
N PRO A 516 9.01 -12.78 17.67
CA PRO A 516 10.45 -12.54 17.78
C PRO A 516 10.82 -11.10 17.38
N THR A 517 11.59 -10.41 18.23
CA THR A 517 12.05 -9.03 18.01
C THR A 517 13.33 -8.70 18.78
N PHE A 518 14.16 -7.82 18.22
CA PHE A 518 15.44 -7.37 18.80
C PHE A 518 15.22 -6.18 19.75
N VAL A 519 15.32 -6.41 21.05
CA VAL A 519 14.98 -5.45 22.13
C VAL A 519 16.11 -5.36 23.15
N ASP A 520 16.10 -4.33 24.02
CA ASP A 520 16.94 -4.34 25.22
C ASP A 520 16.52 -5.55 26.08
N SER A 521 17.46 -6.45 26.35
CA SER A 521 17.18 -7.80 26.80
C SER A 521 18.07 -8.22 27.98
N PRO A 522 17.52 -8.85 29.03
CA PRO A 522 18.32 -9.35 30.15
C PRO A 522 19.09 -10.64 29.81
N LEU A 523 18.71 -11.36 28.74
CA LEU A 523 19.08 -12.76 28.52
C LEU A 523 20.59 -13.05 28.41
N TYR A 524 21.37 -12.07 27.96
CA TYR A 524 22.84 -12.16 27.80
C TYR A 524 23.55 -10.87 28.25
N LYS A 525 22.90 -10.09 29.13
CA LYS A 525 23.37 -8.75 29.52
C LYS A 525 24.61 -8.79 30.42
N ASP A 526 24.74 -9.85 31.21
CA ASP A 526 25.94 -10.26 31.93
C ASP A 526 27.16 -10.46 31.01
N GLN A 527 26.93 -10.96 29.79
CA GLN A 527 27.97 -11.15 28.77
C GLN A 527 28.26 -9.86 27.98
N GLY A 528 27.61 -8.74 28.33
CA GLY A 528 27.74 -7.45 27.64
C GLY A 528 27.02 -7.42 26.29
N ILE A 529 25.85 -8.06 26.22
CA ILE A 529 24.93 -8.06 25.06
C ILE A 529 23.64 -7.37 25.51
N ASP A 530 23.62 -6.03 25.46
CA ASP A 530 22.46 -5.25 25.93
C ASP A 530 21.18 -5.46 25.12
N PHE A 531 21.31 -5.86 23.85
CA PHE A 531 20.21 -6.06 22.92
C PHE A 531 20.25 -7.45 22.30
N PHE A 532 19.12 -8.16 22.28
CA PHE A 532 19.05 -9.53 21.77
C PHE A 532 17.66 -9.84 21.19
N ALA A 533 17.63 -10.57 20.06
CA ALA A 533 16.39 -11.02 19.45
C ALA A 533 15.90 -12.30 20.13
N SER A 534 14.68 -12.28 20.64
CA SER A 534 14.06 -13.39 21.36
C SER A 534 12.54 -13.33 21.20
N ARG A 535 11.81 -14.38 21.60
CA ARG A 535 10.33 -14.33 21.65
C ARG A 535 9.91 -13.35 22.75
N VAL A 536 9.07 -12.37 22.41
CA VAL A 536 8.58 -11.37 23.36
C VAL A 536 7.05 -11.42 23.36
N GLU A 537 6.43 -11.51 24.54
CA GLU A 537 4.99 -11.22 24.64
C GLU A 537 4.77 -9.72 24.62
N LEU A 538 3.87 -9.28 23.75
CA LEU A 538 3.49 -7.90 23.54
C LEU A 538 2.21 -7.59 24.33
N GLY A 539 2.20 -6.45 25.01
CA GLY A 539 1.05 -5.89 25.72
C GLY A 539 0.77 -4.44 25.33
N PRO A 540 -0.18 -3.76 26.00
CA PRO A 540 -0.62 -2.42 25.60
C PRO A 540 0.51 -1.37 25.57
N ASP A 541 1.47 -1.49 26.49
CA ASP A 541 2.63 -0.60 26.64
C ASP A 541 3.85 -0.98 25.80
N GLY A 542 3.77 -2.05 24.99
CA GLY A 542 4.90 -2.65 24.28
C GLY A 542 5.34 -3.97 24.90
N VAL A 543 6.62 -4.13 25.25
CA VAL A 543 7.16 -5.36 25.89
C VAL A 543 6.43 -5.66 27.21
N LYS A 544 5.67 -6.76 27.24
CA LYS A 544 5.08 -7.31 28.47
C LYS A 544 6.10 -8.21 29.17
N GLU A 545 6.61 -9.22 28.46
CA GLU A 545 7.57 -10.20 28.96
C GLU A 545 8.57 -10.61 27.85
N ILE A 546 9.84 -10.77 28.19
CA ILE A 546 10.88 -11.32 27.31
C ILE A 546 11.06 -12.79 27.69
N LEU A 547 10.71 -13.70 26.79
CA LEU A 547 10.74 -15.13 27.07
C LEU A 547 12.16 -15.68 26.94
N PRO A 548 12.54 -16.70 27.72
CA PRO A 548 13.84 -17.34 27.59
C PRO A 548 14.03 -17.96 26.20
N VAL A 549 15.29 -18.09 25.77
CA VAL A 549 15.67 -18.74 24.50
C VAL A 549 15.12 -20.18 24.43
N GLY A 550 15.00 -20.86 25.57
CA GLY A 550 14.52 -22.24 25.68
C GLY A 550 15.66 -23.25 25.61
N GLN A 551 15.33 -24.51 25.41
CA GLN A 551 16.33 -25.56 25.19
C GLN A 551 16.92 -25.43 23.78
N VAL A 552 18.23 -25.60 23.66
CA VAL A 552 18.97 -25.59 22.39
C VAL A 552 19.83 -26.85 22.30
N ASN A 553 20.24 -27.23 21.10
CA ASN A 553 21.17 -28.35 20.88
C ASN A 553 22.63 -27.89 20.65
N ALA A 554 23.58 -28.81 20.72
CA ALA A 554 25.03 -28.54 20.58
C ALA A 554 25.51 -28.05 19.20
N TYR A 555 24.57 -27.80 18.28
CA TYR A 555 24.80 -27.08 17.02
C TYR A 555 24.28 -25.64 17.13
N GLU A 556 23.07 -25.45 17.66
CA GLU A 556 22.49 -24.14 17.95
C GLU A 556 23.28 -23.36 19.01
N GLU A 557 23.89 -24.04 19.98
CA GLU A 557 24.85 -23.45 20.92
C GLU A 557 26.02 -22.77 20.18
N LYS A 558 26.57 -23.41 19.14
CA LYS A 558 27.68 -22.85 18.32
C LYS A 558 27.22 -21.68 17.45
N LEU A 559 25.95 -21.70 17.00
CA LEU A 559 25.35 -20.55 16.33
C LEU A 559 25.19 -19.38 17.32
N LEU A 560 24.80 -19.64 18.56
CA LEU A 560 24.70 -18.63 19.62
C LEU A 560 26.08 -18.06 19.98
N GLU A 561 27.12 -18.88 20.16
CA GLU A 561 28.50 -18.43 20.40
C GLU A 561 28.98 -17.46 19.30
N ALA A 562 28.83 -17.85 18.03
CA ALA A 562 29.19 -17.02 16.88
C ALA A 562 28.34 -15.73 16.80
N CYS A 563 27.04 -15.83 17.08
CA CYS A 563 26.12 -14.71 17.12
C CYS A 563 26.52 -13.69 18.19
N LEU A 564 26.67 -14.10 19.45
CA LEU A 564 26.99 -13.23 20.59
C LEU A 564 28.32 -12.50 20.35
N ALA A 565 29.33 -13.19 19.79
CA ALA A 565 30.63 -12.62 19.49
C ALA A 565 30.59 -11.46 18.46
N ASP A 566 29.79 -11.56 17.40
CA ASP A 566 29.63 -10.50 16.40
C ASP A 566 28.59 -9.45 16.82
N LEU A 567 27.54 -9.86 17.51
CA LEU A 567 26.48 -8.99 18.01
C LEU A 567 27.03 -7.96 19.02
N LYS A 568 27.97 -8.36 19.89
CA LYS A 568 28.69 -7.44 20.79
C LYS A 568 29.39 -6.31 20.05
N LYS A 569 30.03 -6.63 18.92
CA LYS A 569 30.72 -5.65 18.05
C LYS A 569 29.70 -4.72 17.38
N ASN A 570 28.57 -5.27 16.93
CA ASN A 570 27.50 -4.49 16.29
C ASN A 570 26.83 -3.50 17.26
N ILE A 571 26.51 -3.95 18.48
CA ILE A 571 25.93 -3.10 19.53
C ILE A 571 26.89 -1.97 19.88
N LYS A 572 28.14 -2.31 20.21
CA LYS A 572 29.18 -1.32 20.54
C LYS A 572 29.36 -0.30 19.41
N LYS A 573 29.36 -0.71 18.14
CA LYS A 573 29.47 0.22 17.00
C LYS A 573 28.31 1.23 16.93
N GLY A 574 27.09 0.82 17.32
CA GLY A 574 25.94 1.72 17.40
C GLY A 574 26.06 2.73 18.54
N VAL A 575 26.46 2.28 19.74
CA VAL A 575 26.68 3.13 20.91
C VAL A 575 27.83 4.12 20.67
N ASP A 576 28.97 3.64 20.17
CA ASP A 576 30.15 4.45 19.85
C ASP A 576 29.83 5.52 18.80
N PHE A 577 28.98 5.20 17.80
CA PHE A 577 28.57 6.17 16.79
C PHE A 577 27.82 7.36 17.40
N VAL A 578 26.88 7.14 18.34
CA VAL A 578 26.16 8.24 19.01
C VAL A 578 27.09 9.02 19.93
N ALA A 579 27.98 8.35 20.68
CA ALA A 579 28.96 9.02 21.53
C ALA A 579 29.93 9.92 20.74
N GLN A 580 30.23 9.56 19.49
CA GLN A 580 31.10 10.34 18.58
C GLN A 580 30.31 11.39 17.76
N ASN A 581 29.01 11.22 17.57
CA ASN A 581 28.17 12.04 16.69
C ASN A 581 26.81 12.35 17.35
N PRO A 582 26.79 13.04 18.51
CA PRO A 582 25.62 13.17 19.39
C PRO A 582 24.41 13.85 18.73
#